data_AF-A0A7H5F0I6-F1
#
_entry.id   AF-A0A7H5F0I6-F1
#
_cell.length_a   1.000
_cell.length_b   1.000
_cell.length_c   1.000
_cell.angle_alpha   90.00
_cell.angle_beta   90.00
_cell.angle_gamma   90.00
#
_symmetry.space_group_name_H-M   'P 1'
#
loop_
_entity.id
_entity.type
_entity.pdbx_description
1 polymer ?
#
loop_
_entity_poly.entity_id
_entity_poly.type
_entity_poly.pdbx_seq_one_letter_code
_entity_poly.pdbx_strand_id
1 'polypeptide(L)' 'MRNRGPQPNDDKLFAERHHAALRAATDDLSWLLARAYGVDSALQLVGNRNRLNKRQRQAVARMAAAPGKGAARISAGR' A
#
# COMPACT_ATOMS: atom_id res chain seq x y z
N MET A 1 3.20 19.88 -15.16
CA MET A 1 4.52 19.58 -14.54
C MET A 1 4.44 19.83 -13.04
N ARG A 2 5.03 18.93 -12.26
CA ARG A 2 5.45 19.07 -10.85
C ARG A 2 4.35 19.24 -9.78
N ASN A 3 3.73 18.12 -9.40
CA ASN A 3 3.29 17.93 -8.01
C ASN A 3 4.34 17.08 -7.26
N ARG A 4 5.56 17.63 -7.09
CA ARG A 4 6.65 17.01 -6.32
C ARG A 4 6.68 17.50 -4.87
N GLY A 5 5.59 18.10 -4.39
CA GLY A 5 5.39 18.41 -2.97
C GLY A 5 4.70 17.25 -2.25
N PRO A 6 4.96 17.02 -0.96
CA PRO A 6 4.18 16.10 -0.15
C PRO A 6 2.69 16.42 -0.28
N GLN A 7 1.86 15.39 -0.41
CA GLN A 7 0.42 15.60 -0.48
C GLN A 7 -0.03 16.16 0.88
N PRO A 8 -0.78 17.28 0.94
CA PRO A 8 -1.00 18.04 2.17
C PRO A 8 -1.69 17.28 3.31
N ASN A 9 -2.25 16.10 3.02
CA ASN A 9 -2.86 15.24 4.02
C ASN A 9 -2.00 14.03 4.41
N ASP A 10 -0.82 13.82 3.83
CA ASP A 10 0.00 12.63 4.12
C ASP A 10 0.31 12.53 5.62
N ASP A 11 0.67 13.62 6.32
CA ASP A 11 0.86 13.61 7.77
C ASP A 11 -0.36 13.10 8.54
N LYS A 12 -1.58 13.45 8.09
CA LYS A 12 -2.83 13.00 8.72
C LYS A 12 -3.17 11.56 8.37
N LEU A 13 -2.87 11.14 7.14
CA LEU A 13 -3.18 9.82 6.59
C LEU A 13 -2.16 8.76 7.01
N PHE A 14 -0.96 9.16 7.39
CA PHE A 14 0.13 8.30 7.86
C PHE A 14 0.53 8.60 9.31
N ALA A 15 -0.32 9.32 10.06
CA ALA A 15 -0.19 9.48 11.50
C ALA A 15 -0.16 8.12 12.21
N GLU A 16 0.47 8.07 13.39
CA GLU A 16 0.69 6.85 14.20
C GLU A 16 -0.56 5.96 14.35
N ARG A 17 -1.74 6.57 14.53
CA ARG A 17 -3.03 5.86 14.64
C ARG A 17 -3.35 4.95 13.45
N HIS A 18 -2.77 5.21 12.28
CA HIS A 18 -2.98 4.42 11.06
C HIS A 18 -1.91 3.34 10.85
N HIS A 19 -0.80 3.36 11.59
CA HIS A 19 0.33 2.44 11.37
C HIS A 19 -0.08 0.98 11.56
N ALA A 20 -0.84 0.69 12.61
CA ALA A 20 -1.35 -0.66 12.86
C ALA A 20 -2.22 -1.18 11.69
N ALA A 21 -3.12 -0.34 11.17
CA ALA A 21 -3.98 -0.67 10.04
C ALA A 21 -3.18 -0.85 8.72
N LEU A 22 -2.18 0.00 8.49
CA LEU A 22 -1.31 -0.08 7.31
C LEU A 22 -0.43 -1.33 7.32
N ARG A 23 0.11 -1.71 8.50
CA ARG A 23 0.91 -2.92 8.68
C ARG A 23 0.04 -4.16 8.45
N ALA A 24 -1.10 -4.25 9.13
CA ALA A 24 -2.05 -5.36 8.96
C ALA A 24 -2.51 -5.51 7.50
N ALA A 25 -2.83 -4.40 6.82
CA ALA A 25 -3.22 -4.44 5.42
C ALA A 25 -2.09 -4.87 4.47
N THR A 26 -0.84 -4.50 4.77
CA THR A 26 0.34 -4.93 4.00
C THR A 26 0.58 -6.43 4.16
N ASP A 27 0.52 -6.94 5.38
CA ASP A 27 0.71 -8.36 5.68
C ASP A 27 -0.40 -9.23 5.05
N ASP A 28 -1.67 -8.81 5.20
CA ASP A 28 -2.82 -9.45 4.56
C ASP A 28 -2.68 -9.47 3.03
N LEU A 29 -2.27 -8.34 2.43
CA LEU A 29 -2.10 -8.25 0.97
C LEU A 29 -0.99 -9.18 0.50
N SER A 30 0.16 -9.19 1.15
CA SER A 30 1.26 -10.11 0.83
C SER A 30 0.84 -11.57 0.95
N TRP A 31 0.04 -11.92 1.97
CA TRP A 31 -0.48 -13.27 2.17
C TRP A 31 -1.44 -13.71 1.05
N LEU A 32 -2.30 -12.80 0.56
CA LEU A 32 -3.20 -13.05 -0.57
C LEU A 32 -2.43 -13.17 -1.88
N LEU A 33 -1.48 -12.27 -2.14
CA LEU A 33 -0.67 -12.31 -3.37
C LEU A 33 0.18 -13.58 -3.45
N ALA A 34 0.68 -14.09 -2.33
CA ALA A 34 1.39 -15.37 -2.27
C ALA A 34 0.54 -16.57 -2.74
N ARG A 35 -0.79 -16.43 -2.71
CA ARG A 35 -1.76 -17.47 -3.11
C ARG A 35 -2.38 -17.21 -4.49
N ALA A 36 -1.74 -16.36 -5.30
CA ALA A 36 -2.18 -16.00 -6.64
C ALA A 36 -3.56 -15.30 -6.71
N TYR A 37 -4.00 -14.65 -5.62
CA TYR A 37 -5.15 -13.76 -5.68
C TYR A 37 -4.85 -12.54 -6.57
N GLY A 38 -5.86 -12.06 -7.29
CA GLY A 38 -5.74 -10.86 -8.12
C GLY A 38 -5.43 -9.62 -7.29
N VAL A 39 -4.47 -8.81 -7.75
CA VAL A 39 -3.96 -7.62 -7.03
C VAL A 39 -5.07 -6.63 -6.70
N ASP A 40 -5.94 -6.32 -7.67
CA ASP A 40 -7.01 -5.32 -7.50
C ASP A 40 -8.06 -5.77 -6.48
N SER A 41 -8.54 -7.02 -6.60
CA SER A 41 -9.51 -7.61 -5.69
C SER A 41 -8.96 -7.77 -4.28
N ALA A 42 -7.71 -8.23 -4.15
CA ALA A 42 -7.04 -8.36 -2.86
C ALA A 42 -6.84 -6.98 -2.20
N LEU A 43 -6.41 -5.98 -2.96
CA LEU A 43 -6.22 -4.61 -2.47
C LEU A 43 -7.53 -3.96 -2.01
N GLN A 44 -8.63 -4.19 -2.75
CA GLN A 44 -9.96 -3.74 -2.37
C GLN A 44 -10.42 -4.40 -1.07
N LEU A 45 -10.22 -5.72 -0.93
CA LEU A 45 -10.59 -6.49 0.25
C LEU A 45 -9.86 -6.00 1.51
N VAL A 46 -8.52 -5.96 1.49
CA VAL A 46 -7.71 -5.53 2.64
C VAL A 46 -7.92 -4.05 2.97
N GLY A 47 -8.13 -3.23 1.93
CA GLY A 47 -8.42 -1.81 2.08
C GLY A 47 -9.77 -1.55 2.73
N ASN A 48 -10.80 -2.33 2.40
CA ASN A 48 -12.12 -2.23 3.03
C ASN A 48 -12.09 -2.73 4.48
N ARG A 49 -11.44 -3.87 4.73
CA ARG A 49 -11.29 -4.45 6.09
C ARG A 49 -10.62 -3.48 7.06
N ASN A 50 -9.57 -2.80 6.61
CA ASN A 50 -8.80 -1.86 7.43
C ASN A 50 -9.26 -0.39 7.31
N ARG A 51 -10.42 -0.14 6.65
CA ARG A 51 -10.99 1.20 6.42
C ARG A 51 -9.98 2.20 5.81
N LEU A 52 -9.15 1.72 4.89
CA LEU A 52 -8.12 2.54 4.23
C LEU A 52 -8.73 3.36 3.09
N ASN A 53 -8.27 4.61 2.96
CA ASN A 53 -8.60 5.44 1.81
C ASN A 53 -7.71 5.12 0.59
N LYS A 54 -8.03 5.76 -0.55
CA LYS A 54 -7.31 5.54 -1.81
C LYS A 54 -5.80 5.77 -1.72
N ARG A 55 -5.34 6.79 -0.99
CA ARG A 55 -3.91 7.12 -0.82
C ARG A 55 -3.18 6.06 0.01
N GLN A 56 -3.79 5.62 1.11
CA GLN A 56 -3.27 4.55 1.95
C GLN A 56 -3.24 3.21 1.20
N ARG A 57 -4.28 2.88 0.42
CA ARG A 57 -4.31 1.68 -0.43
C ARG A 57 -3.17 1.70 -1.46
N GLN A 58 -2.92 2.83 -2.10
CA GLN A 58 -1.78 2.97 -3.02
C GLN A 58 -0.43 2.76 -2.32
N ALA A 59 -0.28 3.23 -1.07
CA ALA A 59 0.91 2.98 -0.28
C ALA A 59 1.05 1.49 0.06
N VAL A 60 -0.01 0.84 0.54
CA VAL A 60 -0.04 -0.61 0.84
C VAL A 60 0.29 -1.44 -0.40
N ALA A 61 -0.26 -1.13 -1.58
CA ALA A 61 0.06 -1.82 -2.82
C ALA A 61 1.54 -1.67 -3.24
N ARG A 62 2.20 -0.58 -2.85
CA ARG A 62 3.63 -0.33 -3.09
C ARG A 62 4.53 -0.99 -2.04
N MET A 63 4.03 -1.17 -0.82
CA MET A 63 4.75 -1.82 0.28
C MET A 63 4.63 -3.35 0.23
N ALA A 64 3.49 -3.88 -0.18
CA ALA A 64 3.28 -5.31 -0.29
C ALA A 64 4.17 -5.92 -1.39
N ALA A 65 4.84 -7.01 -1.03
CA ALA A 65 5.60 -7.85 -1.93
C ALA A 65 5.02 -9.27 -1.90
N ALA A 66 4.89 -9.89 -3.07
CA ALA A 66 4.70 -11.34 -3.14
C ALA A 66 6.04 -12.02 -2.81
N PRO A 67 6.06 -13.15 -2.07
CA PRO A 67 7.28 -13.93 -1.90
C PRO A 67 7.84 -14.30 -3.29
N GLY A 68 9.08 -13.86 -3.58
CA GLY A 68 9.74 -14.02 -4.89
C GLY A 68 9.81 -12.75 -5.76
N LYS A 69 9.18 -11.64 -5.36
CA LYS A 69 9.23 -10.35 -6.08
C LYS A 69 9.89 -9.28 -5.22
N GLY A 70 11.10 -9.58 -4.75
CA GLY A 70 11.93 -8.67 -3.97
C GLY A 70 12.65 -7.67 -4.87
N ALA A 71 12.56 -6.39 -4.52
CA ALA A 71 13.48 -5.33 -4.90
C ALA A 71 13.58 -4.95 -6.40
N ALA A 72 12.53 -4.33 -6.94
CA ALA A 72 12.66 -3.43 -8.09
C ALA A 72 11.87 -2.13 -7.84
N ARG A 73 12.27 -1.36 -6.81
CA ARG A 73 11.61 -0.09 -6.49
C ARG A 73 12.62 1.02 -6.17
N ILE A 74 13.50 1.27 -7.13
CA ILE A 74 14.12 2.57 -7.37
C ILE A 74 14.17 2.78 -8.88
N SER A 75 13.10 3.33 -9.44
CA SER A 75 13.15 3.93 -10.78
C SER A 75 12.07 5.01 -10.90
N ALA A 76 12.43 6.23 -10.55
CA ALA A 76 11.74 7.42 -11.04
C ALA A 76 12.73 8.60 -11.01
N GLY A 77 13.48 8.73 -12.11
CA GLY A 77 14.39 9.84 -12.33
C GLY A 77 14.86 9.88 -13.78
N ARG A 78 13.95 10.08 -14.73
CA ARG A 78 14.26 10.69 -16.03
C ARG A 78 13.23 11.80 -16.28
#